data_AF-A0A2U1M4C8-F1
#
_entry.id   AF-A0A2U1M4C8-F1
#
_cell.length_a   1.000
_cell.length_b   1.000
_cell.length_c   1.000
_cell.angle_alpha   90.00
_cell.angle_beta   90.00
_cell.angle_gamma   90.00
#
_symmetry.space_group_name_H-M   'P 1'
#
loop_
_entity.id
_entity.type
_entity.pdbx_description
1 polymer ?
#
loop_
_entity_poly.entity_id
_entity_poly.type
_entity_poly.pdbx_seq_one_letter_code
_entity_poly.pdbx_strand_id
1 'polypeptide(L)'
;MSLPKPETNTNTFPPISKCEFSTIKHRSIAADLDGTLLKRSAFPYYMLVAIEAGSLFRGLILLLSFPVVAFAYILVSEALAIKILIYISFAGLKVRDIELASRAVLPRFYASDVRSDSFEVFDRCVKKVVVTANPVVMVDAFVKEYLGGEKVLGTEIEVNMKTKRATGFVKEPGVLVGKWKKVAILKEFGEDRPDLGIGDRNSDHDFMSVYKVR
;
A
#
# COMPACT_ATOMS: atom_id res chain seq x y z
N MET A 1 34.07 10.99 -33.89
CA MET A 1 33.23 11.71 -32.91
C MET A 1 32.13 10.75 -32.48
N SER A 2 32.34 10.02 -31.40
CA SER A 2 31.40 9.02 -30.87
C SER A 2 30.34 9.73 -30.03
N LEU A 3 29.07 9.53 -30.35
CA LEU A 3 27.93 10.01 -29.58
C LEU A 3 28.01 9.48 -28.13
N PRO A 4 27.75 10.32 -27.11
CA PRO A 4 27.71 9.85 -25.73
C PRO A 4 26.55 8.87 -25.55
N LYS A 5 26.85 7.71 -24.96
CA LYS A 5 25.85 6.71 -24.55
C LYS A 5 24.94 7.34 -23.48
N PRO A 6 23.62 7.14 -23.53
CA PRO A 6 22.74 7.60 -22.46
C PRO A 6 23.06 6.83 -21.18
N GLU A 7 23.51 7.56 -20.15
CA GLU A 7 23.63 7.05 -18.79
C GLU A 7 22.23 6.69 -18.29
N THR A 8 21.94 5.39 -18.26
CA THR A 8 20.78 4.86 -17.56
C THR A 8 21.10 4.93 -16.07
N ASN A 9 20.66 6.01 -15.41
CA ASN A 9 20.65 6.14 -13.96
C ASN A 9 19.79 5.02 -13.35
N THR A 10 20.40 3.88 -13.09
CA THR A 10 19.82 2.81 -12.27
C THR A 10 19.95 3.24 -10.81
N ASN A 11 18.99 4.07 -10.36
CA ASN A 11 18.86 4.45 -8.96
C ASN A 11 18.65 3.19 -8.11
N THR A 12 19.76 2.63 -7.62
CA THR A 12 19.76 1.42 -6.79
C THR A 12 19.81 1.89 -5.34
N PHE A 13 18.71 1.66 -4.61
CA PHE A 13 18.59 2.07 -3.21
C PHE A 13 19.33 1.07 -2.30
N PRO A 14 20.02 1.54 -1.25
CA PRO A 14 20.73 0.64 -0.35
C PRO A 14 19.73 -0.26 0.42
N PRO A 15 20.09 -1.51 0.72
CA PRO A 15 19.25 -2.35 1.58
C PRO A 15 19.16 -1.74 2.98
N ILE A 16 18.00 -1.94 3.63
CA ILE A 16 17.70 -1.43 4.99
C ILE A 16 18.80 -1.81 6.00
N SER A 17 19.47 -2.95 5.80
CA SER A 17 20.58 -3.43 6.64
C SER A 17 21.81 -2.50 6.66
N LYS A 18 21.94 -1.56 5.73
CA LYS A 18 23.02 -0.56 5.67
C LYS A 18 22.63 0.80 6.23
N CYS A 19 21.40 0.96 6.73
CA CYS A 19 20.93 2.23 7.26
C CYS A 19 21.57 2.48 8.64
N GLU A 20 22.44 3.47 8.77
CA GLU A 20 23.02 3.85 10.08
C GLU A 20 21.99 4.66 10.91
N PHE A 21 21.59 4.10 12.04
CA PHE A 21 20.54 4.65 12.90
C PHE A 21 21.03 5.74 13.88
N SER A 22 22.34 5.92 14.01
CA SER A 22 22.97 6.77 15.04
C SER A 22 22.86 8.29 14.77
N THR A 23 22.51 8.72 13.57
CA THR A 23 22.64 10.12 13.14
C THR A 23 21.36 10.97 13.15
N ILE A 24 20.18 10.43 13.47
CA ILE A 24 18.93 11.16 13.18
C ILE A 24 17.94 11.10 14.34
N LYS A 25 17.68 12.27 14.94
CA LYS A 25 16.99 12.41 16.23
C LYS A 25 15.45 12.51 16.14
N HIS A 26 14.87 12.93 15.02
CA HIS A 26 13.41 13.05 14.85
C HIS A 26 13.01 12.70 13.42
N ARG A 27 12.93 11.40 13.10
CA ARG A 27 12.65 10.92 11.74
C ARG A 27 11.16 10.97 11.45
N SER A 28 10.80 11.65 10.37
CA SER A 28 9.57 11.39 9.64
C SER A 28 9.81 10.29 8.60
N ILE A 29 8.92 9.29 8.55
CA ILE A 29 9.03 8.15 7.64
C ILE A 29 7.76 7.99 6.81
N ALA A 30 7.95 7.63 5.54
CA ALA A 30 6.89 7.16 4.67
C ALA A 30 7.26 5.78 4.11
N ALA A 31 6.46 4.77 4.42
CA ALA A 31 6.75 3.38 4.08
C ALA A 31 5.62 2.77 3.25
N ASP A 32 5.96 1.97 2.23
CA ASP A 32 4.99 1.07 1.61
C ASP A 32 4.57 -0.05 2.58
N LEU A 33 3.37 -0.57 2.39
CA LEU A 33 2.83 -1.63 3.24
C LEU A 33 3.19 -3.02 2.71
N ASP A 34 2.68 -3.38 1.54
CA ASP A 34 2.88 -4.72 0.98
C ASP A 34 4.29 -4.87 0.42
N GLY A 35 4.96 -5.99 0.73
CA GLY A 35 6.34 -6.27 0.32
C GLY A 35 7.41 -5.48 1.08
N THR A 36 7.04 -4.36 1.71
CA THR A 36 7.92 -3.51 2.50
C THR A 36 7.77 -3.72 4.00
N LEU A 37 6.63 -3.33 4.61
CA LEU A 37 6.34 -3.59 6.02
C LEU A 37 5.77 -4.99 6.23
N LEU A 38 5.13 -5.55 5.21
CA LEU A 38 4.60 -6.91 5.18
C LEU A 38 5.39 -7.79 4.20
N LYS A 39 5.54 -9.07 4.50
CA LYS A 39 6.26 -10.05 3.66
C LYS A 39 5.50 -10.45 2.41
N ARG A 40 4.17 -10.51 2.49
CA ARG A 40 3.30 -11.07 1.45
C ARG A 40 2.75 -10.01 0.51
N SER A 41 2.34 -10.47 -0.67
CA SER A 41 1.53 -9.68 -1.61
C SER A 41 0.12 -9.46 -1.05
N ALA A 42 -0.59 -8.45 -1.58
CA ALA A 42 -1.86 -8.01 -1.02
C ALA A 42 -3.03 -9.01 -1.21
N PHE A 43 -2.93 -9.93 -2.19
CA PHE A 43 -4.04 -10.81 -2.62
C PHE A 43 -4.74 -11.57 -1.49
N PRO A 44 -4.04 -12.22 -0.54
CA PRO A 44 -4.70 -12.95 0.54
C PRO A 44 -5.59 -12.06 1.41
N TYR A 45 -5.25 -10.78 1.60
CA TYR A 45 -6.04 -9.85 2.40
C TYR A 45 -7.35 -9.45 1.70
N TYR A 46 -7.31 -9.26 0.37
CA TYR A 46 -8.53 -9.08 -0.43
C TYR A 46 -9.45 -10.31 -0.33
N MET A 47 -8.87 -11.51 -0.33
CA MET A 47 -9.64 -12.74 -0.19
C MET A 47 -10.29 -12.87 1.19
N LEU A 48 -9.59 -12.48 2.26
CA LEU A 48 -10.16 -12.43 3.60
C LEU A 48 -11.33 -11.45 3.67
N VAL A 49 -11.20 -10.24 3.12
CA VAL A 49 -12.33 -9.29 3.06
C VAL A 49 -13.50 -9.85 2.25
N ALA A 50 -13.23 -10.46 1.10
CA ALA A 50 -14.26 -11.05 0.25
C ALA A 50 -15.06 -12.15 0.95
N ILE A 51 -14.41 -12.95 1.80
CA ILE A 51 -15.05 -14.03 2.55
C ILE A 51 -15.79 -13.49 3.78
N GLU A 52 -15.12 -12.69 4.59
CA GLU A 52 -15.60 -12.27 5.92
C GLU A 52 -16.68 -11.17 5.84
N ALA A 53 -16.48 -10.17 4.98
CA ALA A 53 -17.47 -9.11 4.77
C ALA A 53 -18.51 -9.49 3.71
N GLY A 54 -18.22 -10.53 2.90
CA GLY A 54 -19.05 -10.96 1.79
C GLY A 54 -19.56 -12.39 1.95
N SER A 55 -18.94 -13.32 1.23
CA SER A 55 -19.33 -14.73 1.26
C SER A 55 -18.22 -15.64 0.73
N LEU A 56 -18.26 -16.92 1.10
CA LEU A 56 -17.35 -17.93 0.56
C LEU A 56 -17.39 -18.00 -0.98
N PHE A 57 -18.58 -17.82 -1.58
CA PHE A 57 -18.73 -17.79 -3.03
C PHE A 57 -18.00 -16.60 -3.67
N ARG A 58 -18.02 -15.43 -3.03
CA ARG A 58 -17.24 -14.27 -3.48
C ARG A 58 -15.74 -14.54 -3.37
N GLY A 59 -15.30 -15.17 -2.28
CA GLY A 59 -13.91 -15.63 -2.12
C GLY A 59 -13.50 -16.60 -3.23
N LEU A 60 -14.37 -17.55 -3.59
CA LEU A 60 -14.13 -18.49 -4.69
C LEU A 60 -14.02 -17.78 -6.05
N ILE A 61 -14.90 -16.82 -6.34
CA ILE A 61 -14.80 -15.99 -7.56
C ILE A 61 -13.45 -15.27 -7.60
N LEU A 62 -13.03 -14.66 -6.49
CA LEU A 62 -11.74 -13.98 -6.42
C LEU A 62 -10.58 -14.94 -6.66
N LEU A 63 -10.61 -16.13 -6.06
CA LEU A 63 -9.60 -17.16 -6.26
C LEU A 63 -9.51 -17.61 -7.73
N LEU A 64 -10.65 -17.87 -8.37
CA LEU A 64 -10.72 -18.25 -9.78
C LEU A 64 -10.29 -17.09 -10.71
N SER A 65 -10.44 -15.85 -10.27
CA SER A 65 -9.99 -14.67 -11.03
C SER A 65 -8.47 -14.44 -10.98
N PHE A 66 -7.73 -15.18 -10.16
CA PHE A 66 -6.29 -14.98 -9.98
C PHE A 66 -5.48 -14.95 -11.30
N PRO A 67 -5.70 -15.85 -12.27
CA PRO A 67 -5.01 -15.79 -13.56
C PRO A 67 -5.30 -14.50 -14.33
N VAL A 68 -6.54 -14.00 -14.25
CA VAL A 68 -6.95 -12.74 -14.90
C VAL A 68 -6.30 -11.54 -14.22
N VAL A 69 -6.24 -11.54 -12.88
CA VAL A 69 -5.56 -10.50 -12.11
C VAL A 69 -4.05 -10.50 -12.43
N ALA A 70 -3.43 -11.68 -12.48
CA ALA A 70 -2.02 -11.83 -12.84
C ALA A 70 -1.74 -11.34 -14.28
N PHE A 71 -2.60 -11.71 -15.23
CA PHE A 71 -2.53 -11.21 -16.60
C PHE A 71 -2.64 -9.69 -16.65
N ALA A 72 -3.63 -9.10 -15.96
CA ALA A 72 -3.81 -7.66 -15.89
C ALA A 72 -2.59 -6.94 -15.27
N TYR A 73 -1.99 -7.54 -14.25
CA TYR A 73 -0.79 -6.99 -13.59
C TYR A 73 0.42 -6.99 -14.51
N ILE A 74 0.69 -8.11 -15.18
CA ILE A 74 1.91 -8.30 -15.99
C ILE A 74 1.81 -7.56 -17.33
N LEU A 75 0.65 -7.59 -17.98
CA LEU A 75 0.51 -7.15 -19.38
C LEU A 75 -0.18 -5.79 -19.55
N VAL A 76 -0.91 -5.31 -18.53
CA VAL A 76 -1.70 -4.08 -18.67
C VAL A 76 -1.24 -3.01 -17.69
N SER A 77 -1.54 -3.17 -16.39
CA SER A 77 -1.07 -2.28 -15.33
C SER A 77 -1.38 -2.83 -13.94
N GLU A 78 -0.52 -2.48 -12.98
CA GLU A 78 -0.77 -2.71 -11.56
C GLU A 78 -2.10 -2.09 -11.09
N ALA A 79 -2.40 -0.87 -11.55
CA ALA A 79 -3.66 -0.19 -11.21
C ALA A 79 -4.91 -0.97 -11.67
N LEU A 80 -4.88 -1.59 -12.84
CA LEU A 80 -6.00 -2.40 -13.33
C LEU A 80 -6.17 -3.67 -12.49
N ALA A 81 -5.07 -4.36 -12.18
CA ALA A 81 -5.12 -5.55 -11.33
C ALA A 81 -5.75 -5.24 -9.96
N ILE A 82 -5.35 -4.13 -9.33
CA ILE A 82 -5.93 -3.72 -8.05
C ILE A 82 -7.40 -3.32 -8.17
N LYS A 83 -7.80 -2.65 -9.27
CA LYS A 83 -9.23 -2.36 -9.53
C LYS A 83 -10.07 -3.63 -9.63
N ILE A 84 -9.55 -4.69 -10.26
CA ILE A 84 -10.24 -5.99 -10.33
C ILE A 84 -10.40 -6.60 -8.93
N LEU A 85 -9.32 -6.58 -8.12
CA LEU A 85 -9.36 -7.07 -6.74
C LEU A 85 -10.38 -6.30 -5.89
N ILE A 86 -10.40 -4.97 -6.00
CA ILE A 86 -11.35 -4.11 -5.30
C ILE A 86 -12.78 -4.42 -5.75
N TYR A 87 -13.01 -4.53 -7.06
CA TYR A 87 -14.35 -4.79 -7.58
C TYR A 87 -14.92 -6.10 -7.05
N ILE A 88 -14.19 -7.21 -7.19
CA ILE A 88 -14.66 -8.52 -6.75
C ILE A 88 -14.84 -8.55 -5.22
N SER A 89 -13.88 -7.99 -4.47
CA SER A 89 -13.88 -8.10 -3.01
C SER A 89 -14.89 -7.17 -2.34
N PHE A 90 -15.14 -5.97 -2.89
CA PHE A 90 -15.92 -4.92 -2.21
C PHE A 90 -17.28 -4.63 -2.86
N ALA A 91 -17.50 -4.90 -4.15
CA ALA A 91 -18.71 -4.45 -4.84
C ALA A 91 -19.99 -4.94 -4.15
N GLY A 92 -20.87 -4.00 -3.80
CA GLY A 92 -22.14 -4.28 -3.15
C GLY A 92 -22.04 -4.65 -1.66
N LEU A 93 -20.88 -4.63 -1.02
CA LEU A 93 -20.77 -4.82 0.44
C LEU A 93 -21.10 -3.53 1.19
N LYS A 94 -21.68 -3.63 2.40
CA LYS A 94 -21.81 -2.45 3.26
C LYS A 94 -20.43 -2.07 3.76
N VAL A 95 -20.14 -0.76 3.78
CA VAL A 95 -18.84 -0.25 4.24
C VAL A 95 -18.55 -0.70 5.68
N ARG A 96 -19.58 -0.73 6.52
CA ARG A 96 -19.48 -1.23 7.90
C ARG A 96 -18.98 -2.69 7.99
N ASP A 97 -19.45 -3.57 7.10
CA ASP A 97 -19.08 -4.99 7.13
C ASP A 97 -17.60 -5.16 6.72
N ILE A 98 -17.17 -4.37 5.74
CA ILE A 98 -15.75 -4.26 5.34
C ILE A 98 -14.90 -3.78 6.53
N GLU A 99 -15.29 -2.68 7.17
CA GLU A 99 -14.56 -2.14 8.34
C GLU A 99 -14.46 -3.15 9.48
N LEU A 100 -15.53 -3.93 9.72
CA LEU A 100 -15.54 -4.98 10.74
C LEU A 100 -14.56 -6.10 10.39
N ALA A 101 -14.57 -6.60 9.15
CA ALA A 101 -13.61 -7.61 8.70
C ALA A 101 -12.16 -7.08 8.81
N SER A 102 -11.93 -5.81 8.45
CA SER A 102 -10.63 -5.17 8.51
C SER A 102 -10.09 -4.94 9.92
N ARG A 103 -10.96 -4.77 10.92
CA ARG A 103 -10.57 -4.62 12.33
C ARG A 103 -10.50 -5.95 13.09
N ALA A 104 -11.39 -6.89 12.77
CA ALA A 104 -11.53 -8.12 13.54
C ALA A 104 -10.67 -9.26 13.00
N VAL A 105 -10.49 -9.35 11.68
CA VAL A 105 -9.87 -10.52 11.04
C VAL A 105 -8.47 -10.18 10.54
N LEU A 106 -8.34 -9.13 9.73
CA LEU A 106 -7.08 -8.81 9.06
C LEU A 106 -5.88 -8.58 10.00
N PRO A 107 -6.01 -7.95 11.19
CA PRO A 107 -4.84 -7.63 12.01
C PRO A 107 -4.03 -8.85 12.42
N ARG A 108 -4.69 -10.00 12.65
CA ARG A 108 -4.01 -11.26 12.96
C ARG A 108 -3.11 -11.72 11.81
N PHE A 109 -3.61 -11.63 10.58
CA PHE A 109 -2.87 -12.04 9.39
C PHE A 109 -1.75 -11.04 9.09
N TYR A 110 -2.04 -9.74 9.13
CA TYR A 110 -1.02 -8.71 8.97
C TYR A 110 0.12 -8.85 9.99
N ALA A 111 -0.19 -9.02 11.27
CA ALA A 111 0.80 -9.21 12.32
C ALA A 111 1.74 -10.39 12.05
N SER A 112 1.22 -11.50 11.51
CA SER A 112 2.03 -12.67 11.15
C SER A 112 2.97 -12.42 9.97
N ASP A 113 2.63 -11.46 9.12
CA ASP A 113 3.38 -11.11 7.92
C ASP A 113 4.29 -9.89 8.10
N VAL A 114 4.34 -9.26 9.29
CA VAL A 114 5.23 -8.11 9.52
C VAL A 114 6.70 -8.49 9.32
N ARG A 115 7.42 -7.66 8.57
CA ARG A 115 8.86 -7.70 8.37
C ARG A 115 9.57 -7.02 9.53
N SER A 116 10.28 -7.79 10.35
CA SER A 116 10.92 -7.28 11.56
C SER A 116 12.00 -6.24 11.27
N ASP A 117 12.76 -6.44 10.19
CA ASP A 117 13.79 -5.51 9.71
C ASP A 117 13.20 -4.14 9.34
N SER A 118 12.15 -4.12 8.53
CA SER A 118 11.48 -2.88 8.11
C SER A 118 10.72 -2.23 9.27
N PHE A 119 10.08 -3.04 10.13
CA PHE A 119 9.31 -2.55 11.26
C PHE A 119 10.18 -1.90 12.34
N GLU A 120 11.36 -2.44 12.63
CA GLU A 120 12.30 -1.83 13.59
C GLU A 120 12.68 -0.39 13.18
N VAL A 121 12.86 -0.16 11.87
CA VAL A 121 13.14 1.17 11.33
C VAL A 121 11.93 2.08 11.44
N PHE A 122 10.76 1.55 11.07
CA PHE A 122 9.50 2.27 11.13
C PHE A 122 9.19 2.72 12.55
N ASP A 123 9.31 1.83 13.54
CA ASP A 123 8.95 2.07 14.94
C ASP A 123 9.85 3.11 15.63
N ARG A 124 11.12 3.22 15.21
CA ARG A 124 12.06 4.25 15.71
C ARG A 124 11.70 5.68 15.25
N CYS A 125 10.80 5.84 14.30
CA CYS A 125 10.43 7.14 13.75
C CYS A 125 9.26 7.76 14.53
N VAL A 126 9.24 9.10 14.61
CA VAL A 126 8.21 9.83 15.37
C VAL A 126 6.96 10.03 14.52
N LYS A 127 7.14 10.61 13.32
CA LYS A 127 6.05 10.80 12.35
C LYS A 127 6.05 9.64 11.37
N LYS A 128 5.00 8.83 11.40
CA LYS A 128 4.93 7.54 10.70
C LYS A 128 3.76 7.53 9.71
N VAL A 129 4.05 7.57 8.41
CA VAL A 129 3.03 7.54 7.36
C VAL A 129 3.18 6.26 6.54
N VAL A 130 2.08 5.56 6.30
CA VAL A 130 2.03 4.42 5.39
C VAL A 130 1.45 4.87 4.06
N VAL A 131 2.07 4.44 2.96
CA VAL A 131 1.64 4.80 1.60
C VAL A 131 1.43 3.52 0.81
N THR A 132 0.19 3.18 0.50
CA THR A 132 -0.14 1.86 -0.06
C THR A 132 -1.10 1.98 -1.24
N ALA A 133 -1.04 1.00 -2.15
CA ALA A 133 -2.03 0.85 -3.20
C ALA A 133 -3.35 0.27 -2.69
N ASN A 134 -3.38 -0.29 -1.48
CA ASN A 134 -4.56 -0.91 -0.88
C ASN A 134 -5.64 0.11 -0.50
N PRO A 135 -6.93 -0.31 -0.46
CA PRO A 135 -8.00 0.47 0.12
C PRO A 135 -7.69 0.94 1.54
N VAL A 136 -7.85 2.23 1.83
CA VAL A 136 -7.63 2.78 3.18
C VAL A 136 -8.49 2.05 4.22
N VAL A 137 -9.77 1.84 3.92
CA VAL A 137 -10.71 1.10 4.78
C VAL A 137 -10.21 -0.31 5.16
N MET A 138 -9.36 -0.92 4.32
CA MET A 138 -8.85 -2.26 4.55
C MET A 138 -7.69 -2.29 5.55
N VAL A 139 -6.85 -1.26 5.58
CA VAL A 139 -5.54 -1.29 6.27
C VAL A 139 -5.45 -0.28 7.42
N ASP A 140 -6.28 0.75 7.44
CA ASP A 140 -6.13 1.91 8.34
C ASP A 140 -6.12 1.52 9.82
N ALA A 141 -7.01 0.61 10.21
CA ALA A 141 -7.07 0.11 11.58
C ALA A 141 -5.78 -0.61 11.97
N PHE A 142 -5.26 -1.49 11.11
CA PHE A 142 -4.01 -2.20 11.40
C PHE A 142 -2.84 -1.23 11.54
N VAL A 143 -2.71 -0.29 10.61
CA VAL A 143 -1.60 0.68 10.63
C VAL A 143 -1.65 1.54 11.89
N LYS A 144 -2.80 2.10 12.25
CA LYS A 144 -2.92 3.01 13.38
C LYS A 144 -2.88 2.32 14.73
N GLU A 145 -3.61 1.21 14.86
CA GLU A 145 -3.80 0.55 16.15
C GLU A 145 -2.66 -0.43 16.48
N TYR A 146 -1.96 -0.98 15.47
CA TYR A 146 -0.95 -2.03 15.68
C TYR A 146 0.47 -1.62 15.25
N LEU A 147 0.63 -0.90 14.13
CA LEU A 147 1.96 -0.41 13.71
C LEU A 147 2.33 0.94 14.34
N GLY A 148 1.36 1.59 15.02
CA GLY A 148 1.53 2.94 15.56
C GLY A 148 1.73 4.00 14.47
N GLY A 149 1.25 3.76 13.25
CA GLY A 149 1.27 4.75 12.18
C GLY A 149 0.29 5.89 12.46
N GLU A 150 0.67 7.11 12.10
CA GLU A 150 -0.16 8.30 12.26
C GLU A 150 -1.21 8.40 11.15
N LYS A 151 -0.82 8.05 9.93
CA LYS A 151 -1.67 8.21 8.74
C LYS A 151 -1.43 7.14 7.70
N VAL A 152 -2.51 6.77 6.99
CA VAL A 152 -2.47 5.98 5.76
C VAL A 152 -2.83 6.87 4.58
N LEU A 153 -1.95 6.91 3.59
CA LEU A 153 -2.22 7.38 2.25
C LEU A 153 -2.50 6.15 1.40
N GLY A 154 -3.76 5.92 1.04
CA GLY A 154 -4.16 4.72 0.33
C GLY A 154 -5.16 5.00 -0.80
N THR A 155 -5.61 3.92 -1.43
CA THR A 155 -6.67 4.00 -2.43
C THR A 155 -8.02 4.24 -1.74
N GLU A 156 -8.78 5.21 -2.23
CA GLU A 156 -10.11 5.51 -1.71
C GLU A 156 -11.18 4.79 -2.53
N ILE A 157 -12.00 3.95 -1.89
CA ILE A 157 -13.11 3.27 -2.56
C ILE A 157 -14.31 4.20 -2.73
N GLU A 158 -15.04 4.02 -3.82
CA GLU A 158 -16.29 4.72 -4.06
C GLU A 158 -17.43 4.05 -3.28
N VAL A 159 -18.25 4.88 -2.63
CA VAL A 159 -19.35 4.46 -1.77
C VAL A 159 -20.64 5.14 -2.23
N ASN A 160 -21.68 4.35 -2.45
CA ASN A 160 -23.01 4.89 -2.70
C ASN A 160 -23.54 5.52 -1.40
N MET A 161 -23.73 6.84 -1.39
CA MET A 161 -24.10 7.56 -0.17
C MET A 161 -25.49 7.20 0.37
N LYS A 162 -26.42 6.74 -0.49
CA LYS A 162 -27.78 6.36 -0.10
C LYS A 162 -27.81 5.00 0.58
N THR A 163 -27.11 4.02 0.01
CA THR A 163 -27.13 2.64 0.52
C THR A 163 -25.99 2.35 1.50
N LYS A 164 -24.98 3.22 1.58
CA LYS A 164 -23.73 3.03 2.34
C LYS A 164 -22.99 1.75 1.94
N ARG A 165 -23.07 1.39 0.66
CA ARG A 165 -22.42 0.22 0.08
C ARG A 165 -21.28 0.65 -0.85
N ALA A 166 -20.20 -0.11 -0.85
CA ALA A 166 -19.11 0.06 -1.79
C ALA A 166 -19.60 -0.27 -3.20
N THR A 167 -19.27 0.57 -4.18
CA THR A 167 -19.69 0.35 -5.58
C THR A 167 -18.80 -0.66 -6.31
N GLY A 168 -17.61 -0.94 -5.75
CA GLY A 168 -16.56 -1.73 -6.40
C GLY A 168 -15.59 -0.89 -7.21
N PHE A 169 -15.83 0.42 -7.34
CA PHE A 169 -14.93 1.36 -8.00
C PHE A 169 -14.12 2.17 -6.99
N VAL A 170 -13.17 2.94 -7.50
CA VAL A 170 -12.27 3.79 -6.72
C VAL A 170 -12.53 5.25 -7.06
N LYS A 171 -12.42 6.14 -6.09
CA LYS A 171 -12.53 7.59 -6.29
C LYS A 171 -11.32 8.11 -7.06
N GLU A 172 -11.47 9.27 -7.69
CA GLU A 172 -10.33 9.99 -8.27
C GLU A 172 -9.29 10.33 -7.18
N PRO A 173 -7.98 10.24 -7.49
CA PRO A 173 -7.38 10.05 -8.82
C PRO A 173 -7.27 8.57 -9.29
N GLY A 174 -7.80 7.63 -8.52
CA GLY A 174 -7.75 6.20 -8.77
C GLY A 174 -6.89 5.44 -7.77
N VAL A 175 -6.28 4.34 -8.22
CA VAL A 175 -5.42 3.51 -7.37
C VAL A 175 -4.10 4.24 -7.10
N LEU A 176 -3.68 4.26 -5.83
CA LEU A 176 -2.48 4.95 -5.38
C LEU A 176 -1.20 4.16 -5.72
N VAL A 177 -0.80 4.18 -7.00
CA VAL A 177 0.43 3.55 -7.51
C VAL A 177 1.31 4.51 -8.31
N GLY A 178 2.61 4.22 -8.37
CA GLY A 178 3.60 4.98 -9.14
C GLY A 178 3.56 6.48 -8.84
N LYS A 179 3.33 7.30 -9.88
CA LYS A 179 3.27 8.78 -9.75
C LYS A 179 2.28 9.28 -8.69
N TRP A 180 1.18 8.55 -8.45
CA TRP A 180 0.17 8.96 -7.48
C TRP A 180 0.66 8.82 -6.04
N LYS A 181 1.49 7.81 -5.74
CA LYS A 181 2.18 7.72 -4.44
C LYS A 181 2.99 8.99 -4.22
N LYS A 182 3.87 9.34 -5.17
CA LYS A 182 4.70 10.56 -5.09
C LYS A 182 3.87 11.82 -4.82
N VAL A 183 2.78 12.02 -5.56
CA VAL A 183 1.88 13.16 -5.36
C VAL A 183 1.25 13.15 -3.96
N ALA A 184 0.83 12.00 -3.46
CA ALA A 184 0.23 11.88 -2.12
C ALA A 184 1.24 12.23 -1.01
N ILE A 185 2.49 11.78 -1.10
CA ILE A 185 3.54 12.15 -0.14
C ILE A 185 3.85 13.63 -0.20
N LEU A 186 4.02 14.20 -1.39
CA LEU A 186 4.28 15.64 -1.53
C LEU A 186 3.12 16.46 -0.96
N LYS A 187 1.88 16.01 -1.14
CA LYS A 187 0.71 16.66 -0.54
C LYS A 187 0.69 16.55 0.99
N GLU A 188 1.16 15.43 1.55
CA GLU A 188 1.15 15.18 2.99
C GLU A 188 2.29 15.89 3.74
N PHE A 189 3.48 15.88 3.17
CA PHE A 189 4.69 16.41 3.80
C PHE A 189 5.05 17.82 3.33
N GLY A 190 4.45 18.31 2.25
CA GLY A 190 4.77 19.62 1.68
C GLY A 190 6.26 19.74 1.32
N GLU A 191 6.84 20.89 1.67
CA GLU A 191 8.27 21.16 1.47
C GLU A 191 9.18 20.42 2.46
N ASP A 192 8.66 20.01 3.62
CA ASP A 192 9.49 19.42 4.68
C ASP A 192 10.08 18.08 4.24
N ARG A 193 9.40 17.36 3.33
CA ARG A 193 9.70 16.02 2.78
C ARG A 193 10.01 14.98 3.87
N PRO A 194 9.53 13.74 3.75
CA PRO A 194 9.88 12.71 4.72
C PRO A 194 11.40 12.45 4.74
N ASP A 195 11.94 12.26 5.93
CA ASP A 195 13.39 12.06 6.13
C ASP A 195 13.83 10.69 5.61
N LEU A 196 12.95 9.69 5.72
CA LEU A 196 13.19 8.31 5.30
C LEU A 196 12.03 7.72 4.49
N GLY A 197 12.37 7.04 3.40
CA GLY A 197 11.46 6.29 2.55
C GLY A 197 11.80 4.82 2.60
N ILE A 198 10.80 3.95 2.66
CA ILE A 198 11.01 2.50 2.49
C ILE A 198 10.02 1.99 1.45
N GLY A 199 10.51 1.26 0.46
CA GLY A 199 9.75 0.62 -0.61
C GLY A 199 10.47 -0.62 -1.13
N ASP A 200 9.76 -1.50 -1.82
CA ASP A 200 10.28 -2.78 -2.33
C ASP A 200 10.19 -2.89 -3.86
N ARG A 201 9.47 -1.99 -4.53
CA ARG A 201 9.22 -2.07 -5.99
C ARG A 201 9.99 -1.04 -6.79
N ASN A 202 10.28 -1.36 -8.04
CA ASN A 202 10.77 -0.40 -9.04
C ASN A 202 9.80 0.79 -9.21
N SER A 203 8.49 0.59 -9.00
CA SER A 203 7.48 1.67 -9.01
C SER A 203 7.61 2.64 -7.82
N ASP A 204 8.37 2.27 -6.79
CA ASP A 204 8.73 3.15 -5.68
C ASP A 204 9.96 4.02 -6.00
N HIS A 205 10.73 3.73 -7.05
CA HIS A 205 11.93 4.51 -7.39
C HIS A 205 11.63 6.00 -7.66
N ASP A 206 10.50 6.30 -8.31
CA ASP A 206 10.07 7.68 -8.59
C ASP A 206 9.73 8.47 -7.31
N PHE A 207 9.25 7.76 -6.29
CA PHE A 207 8.88 8.28 -4.97
C PHE A 207 10.10 8.39 -4.06
N MET A 208 10.99 7.39 -4.07
CA MET A 208 12.23 7.34 -3.29
C MET A 208 13.21 8.48 -3.67
N SER A 209 13.02 9.13 -4.83
CA SER A 209 13.76 10.34 -5.24
C SER A 209 13.46 11.59 -4.39
N VAL A 210 12.39 11.59 -3.60
CA VAL A 210 11.93 12.75 -2.80
C VAL A 210 12.60 12.79 -1.42
N TYR A 211 13.26 11.71 -0.99
CA TYR A 211 13.75 11.55 0.38
C TYR A 211 15.11 12.17 0.64
N LYS A 212 15.32 12.63 1.88
CA LYS A 212 16.60 13.18 2.36
C LYS A 212 17.65 12.08 2.58
N VAL A 213 17.23 10.91 3.06
CA VAL A 213 18.08 9.71 3.19
C VAL A 213 17.39 8.54 2.47
N ARG A 214 18.18 7.85 1.66
CA ARG A 214 17.77 6.78 0.75
C ARG A 214 18.01 5.41 1.35
#